data_AF-A0A0Q8DCE2-F1
#
_entry.id   AF-A0A0Q8DCE2-F1
#
_cell.length_a   1.000
_cell.length_b   1.000
_cell.length_c   1.000
_cell.angle_alpha   90.00
_cell.angle_beta   90.00
_cell.angle_gamma   90.00
#
_symmetry.space_group_name_H-M   'P 1'
#
loop_
_entity.id
_entity.type
_entity.pdbx_description
1 polymer ?
#
loop_
_entity_poly.entity_id
_entity_poly.type
_entity_poly.pdbx_seq_one_letter_code
_entity_poly.pdbx_strand_id
1 'polypeptide(L)'
;MPFRYFIKQLLLPPGIFLLLLACAWWFRRSRPRLAGLCFALGLGGMWLISLPVMVQWGARALETEPPLAREDWATLAQRADAIVVLGSGRERGDIAWGSDQPTGIGLERERYAARLAKASGLPVLTSGGLHYGTPPSEAELMAVSMQDDFGVSVRWKEERSRTTWENAQMSAEILLPQGIKRVVVVTQAWHMPRSVWSFEKAGFTVVPGPVGFLGVDHGRPLGGWMPEVKAVWQSGQLINEAVGQVGYRVFYQ
;
A
#
# COMPACT_ATOMS: atom_id res chain seq x y z
N MET A 1 10.12 -18.27 9.71
CA MET A 1 9.86 -17.08 8.89
C MET A 1 9.43 -17.38 7.45
N PRO A 2 10.12 -18.21 6.63
CA PRO A 2 9.76 -18.37 5.20
C PRO A 2 8.43 -19.12 4.96
N PHE A 3 8.05 -20.03 5.85
CA PHE A 3 6.83 -20.84 5.70
C PHE A 3 5.53 -20.00 5.70
N ARG A 4 5.47 -18.93 6.51
CA ARG A 4 4.32 -18.01 6.51
C ARG A 4 4.20 -17.28 5.16
N TYR A 5 5.32 -16.87 4.56
CA TYR A 5 5.32 -16.25 3.24
C TYR A 5 4.88 -17.23 2.15
N PHE A 6 5.35 -18.48 2.24
CA PHE A 6 4.92 -19.54 1.32
C PHE A 6 3.41 -19.78 1.39
N ILE A 7 2.85 -19.96 2.58
CA ILE A 7 1.39 -20.12 2.75
C ILE A 7 0.64 -18.90 2.22
N LYS A 8 1.12 -17.68 2.52
CA LYS A 8 0.50 -16.44 2.04
C LYS A 8 0.49 -16.39 0.51
N GLN A 9 1.61 -16.68 -0.15
CA GLN A 9 1.73 -16.68 -1.61
C GLN A 9 0.87 -17.78 -2.26
N LEU A 10 0.71 -18.91 -1.58
CA LEU A 10 -0.08 -20.02 -2.06
C LEU A 10 -1.59 -19.77 -1.93
N LEU A 11 -2.03 -19.10 -0.87
CA LEU A 11 -3.45 -18.80 -0.61
C LEU A 11 -3.95 -17.53 -1.30
N LEU A 12 -3.06 -16.60 -1.65
CA LEU A 12 -3.42 -15.40 -2.39
C LEU A 12 -3.25 -15.60 -3.90
N PRO A 13 -3.95 -14.82 -4.74
CA PRO A 13 -3.72 -14.84 -6.17
C PRO A 13 -2.26 -14.53 -6.53
N PRO A 14 -1.68 -15.21 -7.54
CA PRO A 14 -2.30 -16.24 -8.37
C PRO A 14 -2.26 -17.67 -7.77
N GLY A 15 -1.58 -17.89 -6.63
CA GLY A 15 -1.31 -19.21 -6.06
C GLY A 15 -2.54 -20.08 -5.85
N ILE A 16 -3.63 -19.51 -5.33
CA ILE A 16 -4.87 -20.26 -5.09
C ILE A 16 -5.51 -20.77 -6.38
N PHE A 17 -5.42 -19.99 -7.47
CA PHE A 17 -5.96 -20.40 -8.76
C PHE A 17 -5.10 -21.48 -9.42
N LEU A 18 -3.77 -21.40 -9.27
CA LEU A 18 -2.86 -22.45 -9.72
C LEU A 18 -3.11 -23.77 -8.97
N LEU A 19 -3.35 -23.71 -7.66
CA LEU A 19 -3.74 -24.88 -6.88
C LEU A 19 -5.06 -25.49 -7.36
N LEU A 20 -6.06 -24.66 -7.63
CA LEU A 20 -7.34 -25.13 -8.19
C LEU A 20 -7.14 -25.83 -9.54
N LEU A 21 -6.29 -25.29 -10.42
CA LEU A 21 -5.95 -25.95 -11.70
C LEU A 21 -5.19 -27.27 -11.50
N ALA A 22 -4.27 -27.34 -10.53
CA ALA A 22 -3.58 -28.59 -10.19
C ALA A 22 -4.54 -29.65 -9.63
N CYS A 23 -5.45 -29.26 -8.74
CA CYS A 23 -6.52 -30.12 -8.22
C CYS A 23 -7.45 -30.59 -9.35
N ALA A 24 -7.78 -29.71 -10.30
CA ALA A 24 -8.57 -30.07 -11.47
C ALA A 24 -7.89 -31.16 -12.29
N TRP A 25 -6.60 -31.01 -12.56
CA TRP A 25 -5.81 -32.02 -13.25
C TRP A 25 -5.73 -33.35 -12.50
N TRP A 26 -5.51 -33.31 -11.18
CA TRP A 26 -5.39 -34.49 -10.35
C TRP A 26 -6.69 -35.31 -10.27
N PHE A 27 -7.82 -34.63 -10.07
CA PHE A 27 -9.12 -35.28 -9.92
C PHE A 27 -9.83 -35.60 -11.25
N ARG A 28 -9.23 -35.28 -12.41
CA ARG A 28 -9.87 -35.40 -13.73
C ARG A 28 -10.41 -36.80 -14.06
N ARG A 29 -9.80 -37.86 -13.51
CA ARG A 29 -10.22 -39.25 -13.73
C ARG A 29 -11.09 -39.81 -12.59
N SER A 30 -10.83 -39.42 -11.34
CA SER A 30 -11.49 -40.00 -10.16
C SER A 30 -12.76 -39.26 -9.75
N ARG A 31 -12.82 -37.93 -9.92
CA ARG A 31 -13.96 -37.08 -9.55
C ARG A 31 -14.17 -35.97 -10.60
N PRO A 32 -14.69 -36.30 -11.80
CA PRO A 32 -14.75 -35.36 -12.92
C PRO A 32 -15.59 -34.10 -12.65
N ARG A 33 -16.67 -34.20 -11.85
CA ARG A 33 -17.46 -33.02 -11.45
C ARG A 33 -16.66 -32.05 -10.58
N LEU A 34 -15.90 -32.56 -9.61
CA LEU A 34 -15.03 -31.74 -8.78
C LEU A 34 -13.89 -31.14 -9.61
N ALA A 35 -13.31 -31.92 -10.52
CA ALA A 35 -12.28 -31.42 -11.44
C ALA A 35 -12.80 -30.28 -12.31
N GLY A 36 -14.02 -30.40 -12.86
CA GLY A 36 -14.67 -29.33 -13.63
C GLY A 36 -14.88 -28.05 -12.80
N LEU A 37 -15.35 -28.18 -11.56
CA LEU A 37 -15.50 -27.04 -10.65
C LEU A 37 -14.15 -26.37 -10.34
N CYS A 38 -13.13 -27.14 -9.98
CA CYS A 38 -11.79 -26.63 -9.73
C CYS A 38 -11.20 -25.93 -10.96
N PHE A 39 -11.41 -26.49 -12.16
CA PHE A 39 -10.96 -25.87 -13.41
C PHE A 39 -11.67 -24.54 -13.67
N ALA A 40 -13.00 -24.52 -13.56
CA ALA A 40 -13.81 -23.32 -13.78
C ALA A 40 -13.44 -22.19 -12.80
N LEU A 41 -13.25 -22.50 -11.52
CA LEU A 41 -12.84 -21.52 -10.50
C LEU A 41 -11.39 -21.06 -10.70
N GLY A 42 -10.47 -21.97 -11.05
CA GLY A 42 -9.07 -21.62 -11.29
C GLY A 42 -8.91 -20.73 -12.52
N LEU A 43 -9.44 -21.16 -13.67
CA LEU A 43 -9.35 -20.40 -14.91
C LEU A 43 -10.17 -19.11 -14.85
N GLY A 44 -11.41 -19.19 -14.36
CA GLY A 44 -12.29 -18.03 -14.21
C GLY A 44 -11.72 -17.01 -13.23
N GLY A 45 -11.15 -17.45 -12.12
CA GLY A 45 -10.47 -16.59 -11.17
C GLY A 45 -9.25 -15.87 -11.77
N MET A 46 -8.38 -16.61 -12.47
CA MET A 46 -7.24 -16.02 -13.20
C MET A 46 -7.68 -15.00 -14.24
N TRP A 47 -8.75 -15.31 -14.99
CA TRP A 47 -9.31 -14.39 -15.95
C TRP A 47 -9.83 -13.13 -15.27
N LEU A 48 -10.66 -13.24 -14.23
CA LEU A 48 -11.23 -12.09 -13.52
C LEU A 48 -10.17 -11.17 -12.91
N ILE A 49 -9.15 -11.71 -12.22
CA ILE A 49 -8.08 -10.87 -11.65
C ILE A 49 -7.21 -10.20 -12.72
N SER A 50 -7.26 -10.68 -13.96
CA SER A 50 -6.53 -10.06 -15.07
C SER A 50 -7.30 -8.91 -15.72
N LEU A 51 -8.56 -8.67 -15.34
CA LEU A 51 -9.39 -7.63 -15.96
C LEU A 51 -9.25 -6.28 -15.23
N PRO A 52 -8.86 -5.19 -15.92
CA PRO A 52 -8.85 -3.84 -15.35
C PRO A 52 -10.19 -3.40 -14.77
N VAL A 53 -11.32 -3.82 -15.35
CA VAL A 53 -12.66 -3.48 -14.80
C VAL A 53 -12.87 -4.06 -13.40
N MET A 54 -12.30 -5.24 -13.12
CA MET A 54 -12.38 -5.88 -11.79
C MET A 54 -11.50 -5.15 -10.78
N VAL A 55 -10.34 -4.63 -11.22
CA VAL A 55 -9.51 -3.73 -10.41
C VAL A 55 -10.29 -2.47 -10.05
N GLN A 56 -10.93 -1.83 -11.04
CA GLN A 56 -11.70 -0.60 -10.82
C GLN A 56 -12.82 -0.81 -9.79
N TRP A 57 -13.61 -1.88 -9.92
CA TRP A 57 -14.69 -2.19 -8.99
C TRP A 57 -14.16 -2.53 -7.59
N GLY A 58 -13.12 -3.35 -7.50
CA GLY A 58 -12.50 -3.69 -6.22
C GLY A 58 -11.89 -2.47 -5.53
N ALA A 59 -11.26 -1.58 -6.30
CA ALA A 59 -10.67 -0.35 -5.79
C ALA A 59 -11.74 0.62 -5.28
N ARG A 60 -12.84 0.85 -6.01
CA ARG A 60 -13.95 1.70 -5.53
C ARG A 60 -14.52 1.26 -4.19
N ALA A 61 -14.52 -0.05 -3.92
CA ALA A 61 -14.98 -0.58 -2.63
C ALA A 61 -14.00 -0.30 -1.48
N LEU A 62 -12.71 -0.12 -1.76
CA LEU A 62 -11.65 0.10 -0.76
C LEU A 62 -11.21 1.56 -0.65
N GLU A 63 -11.30 2.34 -1.72
CA GLU A 63 -10.87 3.74 -1.81
C GLU A 63 -11.95 4.68 -1.28
N THR A 64 -12.26 4.56 0.02
CA THR A 64 -13.33 5.33 0.68
C THR A 64 -12.91 6.75 1.06
N GLU A 65 -11.61 7.02 1.13
CA GLU A 65 -11.08 8.35 1.47
C GLU A 65 -10.90 9.21 0.22
N PRO A 66 -11.52 10.40 0.16
CA PRO A 66 -11.39 11.28 -1.00
C PRO A 66 -9.99 11.90 -1.09
N PRO A 67 -9.55 12.29 -2.30
CA PRO A 67 -8.30 13.03 -2.46
C PRO A 67 -8.37 14.41 -1.80
N LEU A 68 -7.24 14.89 -1.27
CA LEU A 68 -7.14 16.28 -0.82
C LEU A 68 -7.26 17.24 -2.00
N ALA A 69 -8.25 18.12 -1.96
CA ALA A 69 -8.43 19.16 -2.95
C ALA A 69 -7.18 20.04 -3.03
N ARG A 70 -6.73 20.34 -4.26
CA ARG A 70 -5.47 21.05 -4.49
C ARG A 70 -5.47 22.47 -3.93
N GLU A 71 -6.63 23.10 -3.86
CA GLU A 71 -6.85 24.41 -3.26
C GLU A 71 -6.59 24.44 -1.74
N ASP A 72 -6.79 23.31 -1.04
CA ASP A 72 -6.57 23.20 0.40
C ASP A 72 -5.09 22.99 0.79
N TRP A 73 -4.20 22.73 -0.17
CA TRP A 73 -2.82 22.35 0.14
C TRP A 73 -2.05 23.46 0.85
N ALA A 74 -2.30 24.72 0.49
CA ALA A 74 -1.63 25.87 1.11
C ALA A 74 -2.13 26.14 2.55
N THR A 75 -3.38 25.78 2.85
CA THR A 75 -4.00 25.99 4.17
C THR A 75 -3.94 24.74 5.05
N LEU A 76 -3.29 23.68 4.60
CA LEU A 76 -3.22 22.39 5.31
C LEU A 76 -2.66 22.51 6.73
N ALA A 77 -1.74 23.47 6.96
CA ALA A 77 -1.19 23.77 8.28
C ALA A 77 -2.23 24.28 9.31
N GLN A 78 -3.42 24.70 8.88
CA GLN A 78 -4.51 25.07 9.78
C GLN A 78 -5.16 23.83 10.44
N ARG A 79 -5.08 22.67 9.78
CA ARG A 79 -5.75 21.42 10.18
C ARG A 79 -4.81 20.25 10.45
N ALA A 80 -3.51 20.40 10.19
CA ALA A 80 -2.48 19.40 10.48
C ALA A 80 -1.20 20.06 10.99
N ASP A 81 -0.39 19.28 11.72
CA ASP A 81 0.84 19.70 12.38
C ASP A 81 2.10 19.09 11.71
N ALA A 82 1.94 17.94 11.01
CA ALA A 82 3.01 17.27 10.28
C ALA A 82 2.47 16.40 9.13
N ILE A 83 3.34 16.03 8.19
CA ILE A 83 3.08 15.03 7.15
C ILE A 83 3.82 13.75 7.50
N VAL A 84 3.14 12.61 7.52
CA VAL A 84 3.70 11.28 7.73
C VAL A 84 3.64 10.50 6.43
N VAL A 85 4.79 10.13 5.89
CA VAL A 85 4.91 9.35 4.64
C VAL A 85 5.18 7.89 4.99
N LEU A 86 4.29 6.99 4.56
CA LEU A 86 4.45 5.56 4.83
C LEU A 86 5.32 4.88 3.78
N GLY A 87 6.21 3.98 4.23
CA GLY A 87 7.03 3.12 3.40
C GLY A 87 6.22 2.09 2.59
N SER A 88 6.82 1.60 1.52
CA SER A 88 6.21 0.69 0.53
C SER A 88 7.17 -0.39 0.03
N GLY A 89 8.20 -0.72 0.82
CA GLY A 89 9.30 -1.58 0.41
C GLY A 89 10.48 -0.80 -0.18
N ARG A 90 11.46 -1.55 -0.69
CA ARG A 90 12.64 -1.03 -1.39
C ARG A 90 13.08 -1.96 -2.52
N GLU A 91 13.70 -1.38 -3.54
CA GLU A 91 14.50 -2.09 -4.53
C GLU A 91 15.91 -2.26 -3.97
N ARG A 92 16.45 -3.48 -4.01
CA ARG A 92 17.75 -3.80 -3.40
C ARG A 92 18.87 -3.76 -4.43
N GLY A 93 19.96 -3.08 -4.08
CA GLY A 93 21.19 -3.05 -4.86
C GLY A 93 20.95 -2.59 -6.29
N ASP A 94 20.23 -1.48 -6.47
CA ASP A 94 20.04 -0.91 -7.80
C ASP A 94 21.40 -0.59 -8.43
N ILE A 95 21.64 -1.15 -9.62
CA ILE A 95 22.94 -1.07 -10.29
C ILE A 95 23.25 0.36 -10.73
N ALA A 96 22.24 1.14 -11.14
CA ALA A 96 22.44 2.51 -11.61
C ALA A 96 22.73 3.46 -10.45
N TRP A 97 22.13 3.21 -9.29
CA TRP A 97 22.32 4.04 -8.09
C TRP A 97 23.43 3.53 -7.16
N GLY A 98 23.91 2.30 -7.35
CA GLY A 98 24.90 1.66 -6.49
C GLY A 98 24.42 1.43 -5.05
N SER A 99 23.11 1.54 -4.80
CA SER A 99 22.51 1.51 -3.47
C SER A 99 21.05 1.02 -3.54
N ASP A 100 20.45 0.75 -2.38
CA ASP A 100 19.02 0.46 -2.30
C ASP A 100 18.20 1.71 -2.64
N GLN A 101 17.03 1.54 -3.26
CA GLN A 101 16.17 2.63 -3.71
C GLN A 101 14.73 2.46 -3.22
N PRO A 102 13.98 3.55 -2.98
CA PRO A 102 12.53 3.45 -2.78
C PRO A 102 11.85 2.77 -3.98
N THR A 103 10.78 2.02 -3.73
CA THR A 103 9.99 1.44 -4.85
C THR A 103 9.29 2.53 -5.65
N GLY A 104 8.81 2.20 -6.85
CA GLY A 104 7.98 3.13 -7.63
C GLY A 104 6.72 3.61 -6.89
N ILE A 105 6.13 2.78 -6.02
CA ILE A 105 5.04 3.19 -5.12
C ILE A 105 5.53 4.19 -4.07
N GLY A 106 6.74 3.98 -3.54
CA GLY A 106 7.38 4.86 -2.56
C GLY A 106 7.63 6.25 -3.14
N LEU A 107 8.26 6.30 -4.31
CA LEU A 107 8.50 7.55 -5.04
C LEU A 107 7.21 8.31 -5.38
N GLU A 108 6.11 7.61 -5.67
CA GLU A 108 4.81 8.27 -5.87
C GLU A 108 4.29 8.94 -4.59
N ARG A 109 4.43 8.28 -3.43
CA ARG A 109 4.08 8.84 -2.11
C ARG A 109 4.98 10.02 -1.77
N GLU A 110 6.28 9.88 -1.96
CA GLU A 110 7.27 10.94 -1.71
C GLU A 110 7.01 12.17 -2.56
N ARG A 111 6.77 11.98 -3.87
CA ARG A 111 6.43 13.08 -4.78
C ARG A 111 5.19 13.82 -4.30
N TYR A 112 4.15 13.10 -3.88
CA TYR A 112 2.92 13.72 -3.38
C TYR A 112 3.15 14.44 -2.04
N ALA A 113 3.83 13.79 -1.09
CA ALA A 113 4.18 14.37 0.20
C ALA A 113 5.05 15.63 0.06
N ALA A 114 6.03 15.62 -0.84
CA ALA A 114 6.90 16.76 -1.10
C ALA A 114 6.10 17.96 -1.64
N ARG A 115 5.08 17.71 -2.49
CA ARG A 115 4.19 18.78 -2.97
C ARG A 115 3.34 19.35 -1.84
N LEU A 116 2.82 18.51 -0.95
CA LEU A 116 2.07 18.95 0.23
C LEU A 116 2.98 19.75 1.19
N ALA A 117 4.18 19.26 1.48
CA ALA A 117 5.14 19.91 2.36
C ALA A 117 5.54 21.29 1.84
N LYS A 118 5.88 21.41 0.55
CA LYS A 118 6.22 22.70 -0.07
C LYS A 118 5.06 23.68 -0.10
N ALA A 119 3.83 23.20 -0.30
CA ALA A 119 2.66 24.06 -0.34
C ALA A 119 2.23 24.56 1.05
N SER A 120 2.32 23.69 2.06
CA SER A 120 1.80 23.94 3.41
C SER A 120 2.85 24.44 4.41
N GLY A 121 4.14 24.20 4.14
CA GLY A 121 5.23 24.41 5.09
C GLY A 121 5.31 23.36 6.22
N LEU A 122 4.50 22.30 6.16
CA LEU A 122 4.47 21.27 7.21
C LEU A 122 5.76 20.44 7.25
N PRO A 123 6.28 20.12 8.46
CA PRO A 123 7.42 19.23 8.61
C PRO A 123 7.03 17.78 8.25
N VAL A 124 8.01 17.02 7.76
CA VAL A 124 7.81 15.65 7.29
C VAL A 124 8.43 14.63 8.25
N LEU A 125 7.69 13.55 8.52
CA LEU A 125 8.18 12.29 9.08
C LEU A 125 8.09 11.20 8.01
N THR A 126 9.14 10.41 7.84
CA THR A 126 9.10 9.16 7.07
C THR A 126 8.98 7.97 8.03
N SER A 127 8.13 6.99 7.71
CA SER A 127 7.87 5.82 8.57
C SER A 127 7.95 4.51 7.79
N GLY A 128 8.83 3.63 8.24
CA GLY A 128 9.04 2.30 7.67
C GLY A 128 10.39 1.73 8.10
N GLY A 129 10.38 0.52 8.67
CA GLY A 129 11.58 -0.10 9.21
C GLY A 129 12.42 -0.90 8.21
N LEU A 130 13.13 -1.90 8.75
CA LEU A 130 14.10 -2.70 7.99
C LEU A 130 13.43 -3.80 7.16
N HIS A 131 13.70 -3.81 5.86
CA HIS A 131 13.33 -4.96 5.02
C HIS A 131 14.27 -6.15 5.32
N TYR A 132 13.71 -7.26 5.81
CA TYR A 132 14.44 -8.46 6.26
C TYR A 132 15.58 -8.18 7.27
N GLY A 133 15.48 -7.12 8.06
CA GLY A 133 16.47 -6.81 9.11
C GLY A 133 17.82 -6.31 8.60
N THR A 134 17.94 -5.97 7.31
CA THR A 134 19.16 -5.36 6.77
C THR A 134 18.97 -3.88 6.49
N PRO A 135 19.91 -3.01 6.89
CA PRO A 135 19.87 -1.57 6.60
C PRO A 135 20.11 -1.30 5.10
N PRO A 136 19.73 -0.10 4.60
CA PRO A 136 19.01 0.97 5.31
C PRO A 136 17.51 0.67 5.52
N SER A 137 16.87 1.39 6.45
CA SER A 137 15.42 1.34 6.67
C SER A 137 14.67 2.02 5.52
N GLU A 138 13.38 1.69 5.34
CA GLU A 138 12.54 2.39 4.36
C GLU A 138 12.43 3.89 4.69
N ALA A 139 12.34 4.25 5.98
CA ALA A 139 12.30 5.64 6.41
C ALA A 139 13.58 6.42 6.09
N GLU A 140 14.76 5.80 6.22
CA GLU A 140 16.02 6.41 5.83
C GLU A 140 16.11 6.61 4.31
N LEU A 141 15.76 5.58 3.53
CA LEU A 141 15.75 5.66 2.06
C LEU A 141 14.84 6.78 1.57
N MET A 142 13.61 6.86 2.12
CA MET A 142 12.69 7.95 1.80
C MET A 142 13.26 9.31 2.23
N ALA A 143 13.96 9.41 3.36
CA ALA A 143 14.51 10.69 3.81
C ALA A 143 15.60 11.23 2.88
N VAL A 144 16.50 10.36 2.43
CA VAL A 144 17.54 10.70 1.44
C VAL A 144 16.90 11.08 0.10
N SER A 145 16.01 10.24 -0.44
CA SER A 145 15.30 10.49 -1.70
C SER A 145 14.47 11.78 -1.67
N MET A 146 13.74 12.05 -0.58
CA MET A 146 12.99 13.30 -0.40
C MET A 146 13.89 14.55 -0.43
N GLN A 147 15.10 14.45 0.12
CA GLN A 147 16.06 15.53 0.09
C GLN A 147 16.69 15.71 -1.30
N ASP A 148 17.14 14.63 -1.92
CA ASP A 148 17.93 14.68 -3.16
C ASP A 148 17.06 14.97 -4.39
N ASP A 149 15.92 14.28 -4.51
CA ASP A 149 15.08 14.36 -5.71
C ASP A 149 14.01 15.45 -5.60
N PHE A 150 13.58 15.74 -4.37
CA PHE A 150 12.48 16.67 -4.13
C PHE A 150 12.88 17.91 -3.35
N GLY A 151 14.09 18.01 -2.80
CA GLY A 151 14.53 19.18 -2.02
C GLY A 151 13.68 19.42 -0.78
N VAL A 152 13.16 18.37 -0.16
CA VAL A 152 12.36 18.42 1.08
C VAL A 152 13.10 17.68 2.18
N SER A 153 13.55 18.42 3.20
CA SER A 153 14.19 17.84 4.36
C SER A 153 13.19 17.08 5.23
N VAL A 154 13.49 15.83 5.54
CA VAL A 154 12.73 15.03 6.50
C VAL A 154 13.20 15.33 7.92
N ARG A 155 12.26 15.72 8.80
CA ARG A 155 12.57 16.13 10.17
C ARG A 155 12.66 14.95 11.13
N TRP A 156 11.89 13.89 10.89
CA TRP A 156 11.87 12.70 11.72
C TRP A 156 11.86 11.43 10.88
N LYS A 157 12.49 10.37 11.39
CA LYS A 157 12.50 9.06 10.77
C LYS A 157 12.06 8.03 11.79
N GLU A 158 11.04 7.25 11.42
CA GLU A 158 10.60 6.09 12.19
C GLU A 158 11.08 4.83 11.47
N GLU A 159 12.11 4.18 12.01
CA GLU A 159 12.90 3.14 11.32
C GLU A 159 12.69 1.71 11.86
N ARG A 160 11.70 1.50 12.73
CA ARG A 160 11.54 0.26 13.50
C ARG A 160 10.36 -0.59 13.04
N SER A 161 9.36 0.05 12.44
CA SER A 161 8.09 -0.57 12.09
C SER A 161 8.19 -1.65 11.00
N ARG A 162 7.35 -2.67 11.13
CA ARG A 162 7.23 -3.80 10.20
C ARG A 162 5.81 -3.98 9.68
N THR A 163 4.88 -3.22 10.23
CA THR A 163 3.45 -3.26 9.90
C THR A 163 2.90 -1.85 9.97
N THR A 164 1.80 -1.58 9.27
CA THR A 164 1.14 -0.25 9.32
C THR A 164 0.64 0.11 10.72
N TRP A 165 0.31 -0.89 11.55
CA TRP A 165 -0.01 -0.66 12.96
C TRP A 165 1.22 -0.13 13.71
N GLU A 166 2.37 -0.78 13.52
CA GLU A 166 3.63 -0.33 14.11
C GLU A 166 4.07 1.04 13.56
N ASN A 167 3.87 1.32 12.26
CA ASN A 167 4.11 2.65 11.69
C ASN A 167 3.38 3.73 12.50
N ALA A 168 2.10 3.50 12.79
CA ALA A 168 1.27 4.43 13.55
C ALA A 168 1.75 4.59 15.01
N GLN A 169 1.93 3.48 15.72
CA GLN A 169 2.35 3.49 17.13
C GLN A 169 3.73 4.12 17.32
N MET A 170 4.70 3.75 16.48
CA MET A 170 6.08 4.24 16.60
C MET A 170 6.21 5.68 16.08
N SER A 171 5.37 6.10 15.13
CA SER A 171 5.26 7.53 14.77
C SER A 171 4.66 8.34 15.93
N ALA A 172 3.69 7.78 16.66
CA ALA A 172 3.12 8.42 17.85
C ALA A 172 4.14 8.58 18.98
N GLU A 173 5.00 7.58 19.21
CA GLU A 173 6.13 7.66 20.16
C GLU A 173 7.05 8.86 19.86
N ILE A 174 7.20 9.24 18.59
CA ILE A 174 8.03 10.36 18.16
C ILE A 174 7.26 11.69 18.23
N LEU A 175 6.05 11.74 17.66
CA LEU A 175 5.35 12.99 17.38
C LEU A 175 4.51 13.52 18.55
N LEU A 176 3.82 12.64 19.29
CA LEU A 176 2.94 13.07 20.38
C LEU A 176 3.67 13.81 21.51
N PRO A 177 4.88 13.40 21.96
CA PRO A 177 5.64 14.15 22.96
C PRO A 177 6.04 15.57 22.51
N GLN A 178 6.08 15.82 21.20
CA GLN A 178 6.35 17.14 20.62
C GLN A 178 5.07 17.99 20.45
N GLY A 179 3.92 17.50 20.91
CA GLY A 179 2.64 18.19 20.79
C GLY A 179 1.98 18.07 19.41
N ILE A 180 2.53 17.28 18.50
CA ILE A 180 2.00 17.04 17.15
C ILE A 180 0.89 16.00 17.26
N LYS A 181 -0.36 16.42 17.05
CA LYS A 181 -1.54 15.56 17.24
C LYS A 181 -2.34 15.37 15.96
N ARG A 182 -2.19 16.27 14.99
CA ARG A 182 -2.92 16.24 13.72
C ARG A 182 -1.93 15.93 12.61
N VAL A 183 -2.10 14.83 11.90
CA VAL A 183 -1.12 14.40 10.90
C VAL A 183 -1.77 14.15 9.55
N VAL A 184 -1.10 14.61 8.50
CA VAL A 184 -1.44 14.18 7.14
C VAL A 184 -0.77 12.85 6.89
N VAL A 185 -1.54 11.78 6.70
CA VAL A 185 -0.97 10.46 6.40
C VAL A 185 -0.96 10.28 4.88
N VAL A 186 0.24 10.12 4.30
CA VAL A 186 0.43 9.91 2.86
C VAL A 186 0.68 8.44 2.57
N THR A 187 -0.24 7.85 1.81
CA THR A 187 -0.14 6.47 1.31
C THR A 187 -1.04 6.27 0.09
N GLN A 188 -1.04 5.07 -0.47
CA GLN A 188 -1.90 4.74 -1.62
C GLN A 188 -3.37 4.69 -1.22
N ALA A 189 -4.28 5.08 -2.12
CA ALA A 189 -5.70 5.24 -1.85
C ALA A 189 -6.34 3.94 -1.33
N TRP A 190 -6.05 2.79 -1.96
CA TRP A 190 -6.54 1.48 -1.54
C TRP A 190 -6.01 1.03 -0.17
N HIS A 191 -4.89 1.62 0.27
CA HIS A 191 -4.25 1.35 1.56
C HIS A 191 -4.64 2.40 2.64
N MET A 192 -5.33 3.46 2.25
CA MET A 192 -5.63 4.60 3.13
C MET A 192 -6.54 4.23 4.32
N PRO A 193 -7.66 3.50 4.16
CA PRO A 193 -8.57 3.26 5.29
C PRO A 193 -7.91 2.53 6.46
N ARG A 194 -7.03 1.56 6.16
CA ARG A 194 -6.24 0.84 7.17
C ARG A 194 -5.24 1.75 7.88
N SER A 195 -4.66 2.69 7.14
CA SER A 195 -3.69 3.65 7.65
C SER A 195 -4.36 4.67 8.56
N VAL A 196 -5.48 5.26 8.12
CA VAL A 196 -6.31 6.16 8.93
C VAL A 196 -6.68 5.49 10.25
N TRP A 197 -7.28 4.30 10.18
CA TRP A 197 -7.68 3.55 11.37
C TRP A 197 -6.51 3.30 12.34
N SER A 198 -5.34 2.93 11.82
CA SER A 198 -4.15 2.66 12.65
C SER A 198 -3.64 3.94 13.33
N PHE A 199 -3.58 5.05 12.61
CA PHE A 199 -3.09 6.33 13.15
C PHE A 199 -4.08 6.98 14.13
N GLU A 200 -5.39 6.86 13.88
CA GLU A 200 -6.41 7.29 14.85
C GLU A 200 -6.31 6.49 16.15
N LYS A 201 -6.10 5.17 16.05
CA LYS A 201 -5.86 4.30 17.20
C LYS A 201 -4.59 4.64 17.98
N ALA A 202 -3.57 5.14 17.29
CA ALA A 202 -2.35 5.65 17.91
C ALA A 202 -2.51 7.02 18.58
N GLY A 203 -3.71 7.63 18.51
CA GLY A 203 -4.05 8.88 19.18
C GLY A 203 -3.92 10.14 18.32
N PHE A 204 -3.79 10.01 17.00
CA PHE A 204 -3.77 11.14 16.10
C PHE A 204 -5.17 11.53 15.61
N THR A 205 -5.35 12.81 15.27
CA THR A 205 -6.38 13.25 14.32
C THR A 205 -5.79 13.16 12.91
N VAL A 206 -6.38 12.35 12.05
CA VAL A 206 -5.79 12.07 10.72
C VAL A 206 -6.43 12.95 9.65
N VAL A 207 -5.58 13.54 8.82
CA VAL A 207 -5.95 14.12 7.53
C VAL A 207 -5.50 13.14 6.44
N PRO A 208 -6.41 12.41 5.77
CA PRO A 208 -6.01 11.47 4.73
C PRO A 208 -5.33 12.20 3.56
N GLY A 209 -4.16 11.74 3.12
CA GLY A 209 -3.49 12.19 1.90
C GLY A 209 -3.34 11.05 0.88
N PRO A 210 -4.44 10.52 0.32
CA PRO A 210 -4.39 9.37 -0.56
C PRO A 210 -3.86 9.76 -1.96
N VAL A 211 -3.03 8.89 -2.52
CA VAL A 211 -2.51 8.99 -3.90
C VAL A 211 -2.75 7.68 -4.67
N GLY A 212 -2.59 7.70 -5.99
CA GLY A 212 -2.62 6.51 -6.84
C GLY A 212 -3.98 5.82 -6.92
N PHE A 213 -5.09 6.54 -7.04
CA PHE A 213 -6.41 5.92 -7.15
C PHE A 213 -6.52 4.93 -8.32
N LEU A 214 -7.09 3.75 -8.06
CA LEU A 214 -7.37 2.70 -9.03
C LEU A 214 -8.86 2.61 -9.39
N GLY A 215 -9.75 3.15 -8.55
CA GLY A 215 -11.20 3.13 -8.74
C GLY A 215 -11.73 4.16 -9.76
N VAL A 216 -10.85 4.93 -10.38
CA VAL A 216 -11.18 5.95 -11.38
C VAL A 216 -11.39 5.34 -12.76
N ASP A 217 -11.94 6.12 -13.71
CA ASP A 217 -11.95 5.68 -15.10
C ASP A 217 -10.52 5.54 -15.61
N HIS A 218 -10.19 4.30 -15.91
CA HIS A 218 -8.91 3.82 -16.39
C HIS A 218 -8.67 4.03 -17.90
N GLY A 219 -9.67 4.50 -18.67
CA GLY A 219 -9.51 4.82 -20.09
C GLY A 219 -8.99 3.66 -20.95
N ARG A 220 -9.26 2.42 -20.53
CA ARG A 220 -8.66 1.21 -21.12
C ARG A 220 -9.37 0.79 -22.41
N PRO A 221 -8.65 0.13 -23.34
CA PRO A 221 -9.26 -0.51 -24.49
C PRO A 221 -10.42 -1.41 -24.07
N LEU A 222 -11.51 -1.39 -24.84
CA LEU A 222 -12.72 -2.18 -24.59
C LEU A 222 -13.31 -1.98 -23.17
N GLY A 223 -13.06 -0.84 -22.53
CA GLY A 223 -13.59 -0.55 -21.19
C GLY A 223 -12.99 -1.42 -20.07
N GLY A 224 -11.81 -2.00 -20.27
CA GLY A 224 -11.13 -2.79 -19.23
C GLY A 224 -11.52 -4.27 -19.18
N TRP A 225 -12.12 -4.80 -20.26
CA TRP A 225 -12.47 -6.22 -20.39
C TRP A 225 -11.38 -7.08 -21.05
N MET A 226 -10.21 -6.50 -21.35
CA MET A 226 -9.06 -7.23 -21.87
C MET A 226 -8.08 -7.60 -20.74
N PRO A 227 -7.59 -8.85 -20.66
CA PRO A 227 -6.57 -9.25 -19.70
C PRO A 227 -5.29 -8.41 -19.74
N GLU A 228 -4.81 -7.98 -18.58
CA GLU A 228 -3.56 -7.23 -18.41
C GLU A 228 -2.73 -7.78 -17.25
N VAL A 229 -1.41 -7.84 -17.44
CA VAL A 229 -0.45 -8.21 -16.38
C VAL A 229 -0.52 -7.22 -15.21
N LYS A 230 -0.70 -5.93 -15.51
CA LYS A 230 -0.84 -4.88 -14.48
C LYS A 230 -2.07 -5.11 -13.59
N ALA A 231 -3.19 -5.54 -14.18
CA ALA A 231 -4.41 -5.81 -13.44
C ALA A 231 -4.22 -6.98 -12.45
N VAL A 232 -3.53 -8.04 -12.85
CA VAL A 232 -3.20 -9.17 -11.95
C VAL A 232 -2.48 -8.69 -10.69
N TRP A 233 -1.47 -7.83 -10.86
CA TRP A 233 -0.71 -7.27 -9.74
C TRP A 233 -1.58 -6.34 -8.87
N GLN A 234 -2.41 -5.48 -9.48
CA GLN A 234 -3.31 -4.57 -8.77
C GLN A 234 -4.40 -5.32 -7.99
N SER A 235 -5.07 -6.30 -8.61
CA SER A 235 -6.03 -7.17 -7.93
C SER A 235 -5.40 -7.89 -6.74
N GLY A 236 -4.16 -8.36 -6.89
CA GLY A 236 -3.38 -8.93 -5.78
C GLY A 236 -3.25 -7.96 -4.61
N GLN A 237 -2.95 -6.68 -4.85
CA GLN A 237 -2.86 -5.65 -3.80
C GLN A 237 -4.20 -5.37 -3.15
N LEU A 238 -5.26 -5.20 -3.93
CA LEU A 238 -6.60 -4.94 -3.41
C LEU A 238 -7.10 -6.08 -2.51
N ILE A 239 -6.87 -7.33 -2.92
CA ILE A 239 -7.23 -8.51 -2.12
C ILE A 239 -6.40 -8.55 -0.82
N ASN A 240 -5.10 -8.25 -0.89
CA ASN A 240 -4.26 -8.15 0.30
C ASN A 240 -4.78 -7.10 1.27
N GLU A 241 -5.19 -5.93 0.78
CA GLU A 241 -5.73 -4.87 1.64
C GLU A 241 -7.12 -5.21 2.19
N ALA A 242 -8.01 -5.81 1.41
CA ALA A 242 -9.31 -6.25 1.89
C ALA A 242 -9.17 -7.25 3.06
N VAL A 243 -8.29 -8.25 2.91
CA VAL A 243 -7.97 -9.20 3.98
C VAL A 243 -7.30 -8.50 5.17
N GLY A 244 -6.40 -7.55 4.88
CA GLY A 244 -5.70 -6.76 5.90
C GLY A 244 -6.64 -5.91 6.75
N GLN A 245 -7.63 -5.24 6.15
CA GLN A 245 -8.61 -4.42 6.86
C GLN A 245 -9.44 -5.24 7.85
N VAL A 246 -9.89 -6.44 7.43
CA VAL A 246 -10.63 -7.35 8.31
C VAL A 246 -9.71 -7.88 9.41
N GLY A 247 -8.52 -8.36 9.05
CA GLY A 247 -7.57 -8.91 10.01
C GLY A 247 -7.15 -7.90 11.07
N TYR A 248 -6.90 -6.64 10.69
CA TYR A 248 -6.46 -5.62 11.64
C TYR A 248 -7.49 -5.34 12.73
N ARG A 249 -8.78 -5.26 12.37
CA ARG A 249 -9.87 -5.03 13.34
C ARG A 249 -10.06 -6.20 14.31
N VAL A 250 -9.59 -7.39 13.96
CA VAL A 250 -9.69 -8.60 14.78
C VAL A 250 -8.46 -8.76 15.68
N PHE A 251 -7.26 -8.49 15.16
CA PHE A 251 -6.00 -8.81 15.84
C PHE A 251 -5.36 -7.63 16.58
N TYR A 252 -5.72 -6.38 16.24
CA TYR A 252 -5.20 -5.19 16.90
C TYR A 252 -6.37 -4.42 17.53
N GLN A 253 -6.19 -3.91 18.75
CA GLN A 253 -7.21 -3.20 19.53
C GLN A 253 -6.76 -1.77 19.85
#